data_AF-S2XPU3-F1
#
_entry.id   AF-S2XPU3-F1
#
_cell.length_a   1.000
_cell.length_b   1.000
_cell.length_c   1.000
_cell.angle_alpha   90.00
_cell.angle_beta   90.00
_cell.angle_gamma   90.00
#
_symmetry.space_group_name_H-M   'P 1'
#
loop_
_entity.id
_entity.type
_entity.pdbx_description
1 polymer ?
#
loop_
_entity_poly.entity_id
_entity_poly.type
_entity_poly.pdbx_seq_one_letter_code
_entity_poly.pdbx_strand_id
1 'polypeptide(L)'
;MENETKKDIMFNRMKEKKKEVKIVRRIVLAIVLIVLIGGGITAYSGYKYVKSALQPVDEKSEEIIPVKVEIGSNLDSIAALLEKKGIIKDARIFKYYAKFNNESDFQAGDYGLSKSMTLDELIESLKTGKVYREPVFSMTIPEGRTLEEIAARVEEKTSYTSKEFMDLVTNPDFIDQMIGKYPTILSDEIKGPDLRHALEGYLFPATYAYYEEKPSLESIVDQMLKKTANVLTPYTEVLAEKQKSVHWLMTFASLLEEEATADTDREMIASVFNNRMKEKMPLQTDPTVLYALGEHKDRVLYNDLEIDHPYNTYKIQGLPPGPISNPGTQSIEAVLNAPESENFYFLADKEGVNHFSKTYDEHLAKIEQYLR
;
A
#
# COMPACT_ATOMS: atom_id res chain seq x y z
N MET A 1 -76.66 -55.58 50.03
CA MET A 1 -76.54 -54.14 49.78
C MET A 1 -75.88 -53.52 51.00
N GLU A 2 -74.55 -53.47 51.02
CA GLU A 2 -73.81 -52.77 52.08
C GLU A 2 -73.66 -51.30 51.67
N ASN A 3 -74.13 -50.40 52.55
CA ASN A 3 -74.06 -48.96 52.40
C ASN A 3 -72.60 -48.51 52.58
N GLU A 4 -71.94 -48.11 51.50
CA GLU A 4 -70.67 -47.37 51.60
C GLU A 4 -70.86 -46.13 52.46
N THR A 5 -70.04 -46.00 53.50
CA THR A 5 -70.07 -44.85 54.41
C THR A 5 -69.69 -43.57 53.66
N LYS A 6 -70.41 -42.46 53.88
CA LYS A 6 -70.13 -41.13 53.29
C LYS A 6 -68.65 -40.72 53.34
N LYS A 7 -67.88 -41.20 54.33
CA LYS A 7 -66.43 -40.99 54.47
C LYS A 7 -65.60 -41.68 53.39
N ASP A 8 -65.93 -42.90 52.99
CA ASP A 8 -65.16 -43.67 51.99
C ASP A 8 -65.33 -43.10 50.59
N ILE A 9 -66.56 -42.68 50.24
CA ILE A 9 -66.86 -41.94 49.01
C ILE A 9 -66.09 -40.61 48.99
N MET A 10 -66.00 -39.91 50.12
CA MET A 10 -65.25 -38.65 50.23
C MET A 10 -63.74 -38.88 50.10
N PHE A 11 -63.19 -39.95 50.69
CA PHE A 11 -61.77 -40.28 50.63
C PHE A 11 -61.33 -40.76 49.24
N ASN A 12 -62.16 -41.56 48.55
CA ASN A 12 -61.93 -41.95 47.17
C ASN A 12 -62.01 -40.75 46.21
N ARG A 13 -62.98 -39.84 46.38
CA ARG A 13 -63.03 -38.57 45.63
C ARG A 13 -61.78 -37.70 45.88
N MET A 14 -61.25 -37.67 47.10
CA MET A 14 -60.01 -36.95 47.41
C MET A 14 -58.76 -37.60 46.77
N LYS A 15 -58.69 -38.94 46.74
CA LYS A 15 -57.63 -39.69 46.06
C LYS A 15 -57.67 -39.50 44.55
N GLU A 16 -58.86 -39.53 43.93
CA GLU A 16 -59.03 -39.27 42.50
C GLU A 16 -58.67 -37.83 42.15
N LYS A 17 -59.15 -36.83 42.91
CA LYS A 17 -58.73 -35.44 42.73
C LYS A 17 -57.21 -35.25 42.85
N LYS A 18 -56.54 -35.93 43.79
CA LYS A 18 -55.06 -35.89 43.89
C LYS A 18 -54.37 -36.53 42.68
N LYS A 19 -54.92 -37.63 42.15
CA LYS A 19 -54.42 -38.30 40.92
C LYS A 19 -54.61 -37.41 39.70
N GLU A 20 -55.78 -36.81 39.53
CA GLU A 20 -56.10 -35.87 38.45
C GLU A 20 -55.18 -34.66 38.49
N VAL A 21 -55.00 -34.01 39.64
CA VAL A 21 -54.07 -32.87 39.80
C VAL A 21 -52.63 -33.26 39.43
N LYS A 22 -52.19 -34.48 39.78
CA LYS A 22 -50.85 -34.98 39.44
C LYS A 22 -50.69 -35.22 37.93
N ILE A 23 -51.74 -35.72 37.27
CA ILE A 23 -51.78 -35.91 35.81
C ILE A 23 -51.77 -34.56 35.10
N VAL A 24 -52.66 -33.63 35.51
CA VAL A 24 -52.72 -32.27 34.96
C VAL A 24 -51.38 -31.55 35.13
N ARG A 25 -50.74 -31.64 36.30
CA ARG A 25 -49.42 -31.03 36.53
C ARG A 25 -48.35 -31.60 35.59
N ARG A 26 -48.35 -32.92 35.32
CA ARG A 26 -47.43 -33.54 34.35
C ARG A 26 -47.69 -33.05 32.91
N ILE A 27 -48.95 -32.94 32.51
CA ILE A 27 -49.34 -32.44 31.18
C ILE A 27 -48.89 -30.99 31.03
N VAL A 28 -49.16 -30.12 32.01
CA VAL A 28 -48.72 -28.71 31.99
C VAL A 28 -47.20 -28.61 31.92
N LEU A 29 -46.46 -29.40 32.71
CA LEU A 29 -44.99 -29.39 32.70
C LEU A 29 -44.42 -29.87 31.35
N ALA A 30 -45.04 -30.88 30.73
CA ALA A 30 -44.68 -31.34 29.40
C ALA A 30 -44.91 -30.27 28.32
N ILE A 31 -46.05 -29.57 28.37
CA ILE A 31 -46.35 -28.47 27.45
C ILE A 31 -45.34 -27.32 27.62
N VAL A 32 -45.03 -26.92 28.86
CA VAL A 32 -44.02 -25.88 29.13
C VAL A 32 -42.65 -26.29 28.61
N LEU A 33 -42.24 -27.55 28.81
CA LEU A 33 -40.99 -28.07 28.25
C LEU A 33 -40.97 -28.03 26.72
N ILE A 34 -42.06 -28.43 26.05
CA ILE A 34 -42.17 -28.36 24.58
C ILE A 34 -42.04 -26.91 24.09
N VAL A 35 -42.70 -25.96 24.78
CA VAL A 35 -42.60 -24.53 24.44
C VAL A 35 -41.18 -24.01 24.65
N LEU A 36 -40.51 -24.38 25.74
CA LEU A 36 -39.13 -23.97 26.00
C LEU A 36 -38.15 -24.57 24.99
N ILE A 37 -38.30 -25.85 24.65
CA ILE A 37 -37.47 -26.53 23.64
C ILE A 37 -37.73 -25.91 22.27
N GLY A 38 -39.00 -25.70 21.89
CA GLY A 38 -39.37 -25.05 20.63
C GLY A 38 -38.83 -23.61 20.55
N GLY A 39 -38.94 -22.84 21.63
CA GLY A 39 -38.38 -21.50 21.75
C GLY A 39 -36.85 -21.51 21.64
N GLY A 40 -36.17 -22.45 22.30
CA GLY A 40 -34.71 -22.63 22.21
C GLY A 40 -34.23 -22.98 20.81
N ILE A 41 -34.91 -23.91 20.12
CA ILE A 41 -34.60 -24.27 18.73
C ILE A 41 -34.81 -23.07 17.80
N THR A 42 -35.90 -22.33 17.98
CA THR A 42 -36.21 -21.15 17.16
C THR A 42 -35.16 -20.05 17.37
N ALA A 43 -34.80 -19.77 18.63
CA ALA A 43 -33.76 -18.80 18.98
C ALA A 43 -32.38 -19.19 18.43
N TYR A 44 -31.99 -20.46 18.58
CA TYR A 44 -30.73 -20.97 18.05
C TYR A 44 -30.68 -20.92 16.52
N SER A 45 -31.78 -21.29 15.86
CA SER A 45 -31.89 -21.23 14.39
C SER A 45 -31.82 -19.79 13.89
N GLY A 46 -32.50 -18.86 14.56
CA GLY A 46 -32.42 -17.43 14.27
C GLY A 46 -31.02 -16.87 14.45
N TYR A 47 -30.35 -17.19 15.56
CA TYR A 47 -28.96 -16.80 15.81
C TYR A 47 -28.00 -17.31 14.72
N LYS A 48 -28.09 -18.61 14.38
CA LYS A 48 -27.26 -19.21 13.33
C LYS A 48 -27.50 -18.55 11.97
N TYR A 49 -28.76 -18.24 11.66
CA TYR A 49 -29.15 -17.57 10.43
C TYR A 49 -28.53 -16.16 10.32
N VAL A 50 -28.69 -15.33 11.36
CA VAL A 50 -28.11 -13.98 11.39
C VAL A 50 -26.59 -14.04 11.34
N LYS A 51 -25.96 -14.90 12.15
CA LYS A 51 -24.50 -15.07 12.14
C LYS A 51 -23.98 -15.47 10.77
N SER A 52 -24.66 -16.38 10.08
CA SER A 52 -24.28 -16.79 8.72
C SER A 52 -24.42 -15.65 7.72
N ALA A 53 -25.51 -14.87 7.81
CA ALA A 53 -25.80 -13.76 6.90
C ALA A 53 -24.83 -12.57 7.04
N LEU A 54 -24.18 -12.41 8.19
CA LEU A 54 -23.14 -11.41 8.43
C LEU A 54 -21.77 -11.79 7.86
N GLN A 55 -21.55 -13.07 7.52
CA GLN A 55 -20.31 -13.54 6.92
C GLN A 55 -20.36 -13.44 5.39
N PRO A 56 -19.20 -13.30 4.71
CA PRO A 56 -19.11 -13.31 3.25
C PRO A 56 -19.85 -14.50 2.62
N VAL A 57 -20.34 -14.31 1.39
CA VAL A 57 -21.02 -15.37 0.63
C VAL A 57 -20.04 -16.51 0.33
N ASP A 58 -18.82 -16.17 -0.07
CA ASP A 58 -17.73 -17.09 -0.31
C ASP A 58 -16.39 -16.38 -0.06
N GLU A 59 -15.78 -16.67 1.10
CA GLU A 59 -14.51 -16.09 1.56
C GLU A 59 -13.35 -16.29 0.58
N LYS A 60 -13.40 -17.34 -0.26
CA LYS A 60 -12.33 -17.69 -1.20
C LYS A 60 -12.60 -17.21 -2.63
N SER A 61 -13.71 -16.51 -2.84
CA SER A 61 -14.06 -16.03 -4.17
C SER A 61 -13.17 -14.86 -4.58
N GLU A 62 -12.41 -15.04 -5.66
CA GLU A 62 -11.66 -13.97 -6.31
C GLU A 62 -12.48 -13.26 -7.41
N GLU A 63 -13.68 -13.78 -7.72
CA GLU A 63 -14.55 -13.26 -8.77
C GLU A 63 -14.99 -11.82 -8.46
N ILE A 64 -14.74 -10.92 -9.41
CA ILE A 64 -15.22 -9.53 -9.38
C ILE A 64 -16.50 -9.44 -10.21
N ILE A 65 -17.60 -9.11 -9.54
CA ILE A 65 -18.94 -8.99 -10.12
C ILE A 65 -19.22 -7.51 -10.36
N PRO A 66 -19.45 -7.08 -11.63
CA PRO A 66 -19.83 -5.71 -11.91
C PRO A 66 -21.25 -5.44 -11.41
N VAL A 67 -21.37 -4.39 -10.60
CA VAL A 67 -22.62 -3.88 -10.02
C VAL A 67 -22.78 -2.42 -10.36
N LYS A 68 -23.87 -2.09 -11.04
CA LYS A 68 -24.23 -0.71 -11.34
C LYS A 68 -25.29 -0.24 -10.36
N VAL A 69 -24.96 0.75 -9.54
CA VAL A 69 -25.91 1.43 -8.64
C VAL A 69 -26.39 2.70 -9.34
N GLU A 70 -27.68 2.77 -9.64
CA GLU A 70 -28.28 3.89 -10.35
C GLU A 70 -28.42 5.13 -9.45
N ILE A 71 -28.38 6.32 -10.05
CA ILE A 71 -28.62 7.59 -9.36
C ILE A 71 -30.01 7.58 -8.72
N GLY A 72 -30.08 7.96 -7.44
CA GLY A 72 -31.32 7.94 -6.66
C GLY A 72 -31.67 6.58 -6.06
N SER A 73 -30.82 5.56 -6.22
CA SER A 73 -30.95 4.30 -5.49
C SER A 73 -30.92 4.54 -3.98
N ASN A 74 -31.82 3.88 -3.27
CA ASN A 74 -31.86 3.90 -1.81
C ASN A 74 -31.27 2.61 -1.23
N LEU A 75 -31.07 2.55 0.08
CA LEU A 75 -30.52 1.37 0.75
C LEU A 75 -31.34 0.09 0.48
N ASP A 76 -32.66 0.20 0.29
CA ASP A 76 -33.51 -0.95 -0.05
C ASP A 76 -33.21 -1.50 -1.44
N SER A 77 -33.09 -0.63 -2.45
CA SER A 77 -32.79 -1.05 -3.82
C SER A 77 -31.36 -1.56 -3.95
N ILE A 78 -30.40 -0.95 -3.24
CA ILE A 78 -29.01 -1.41 -3.18
C ILE A 78 -28.95 -2.82 -2.57
N ALA A 79 -29.56 -3.03 -1.40
CA ALA A 79 -29.54 -4.34 -0.75
C ALA A 79 -30.17 -5.44 -1.61
N ALA A 80 -31.31 -5.15 -2.26
CA ALA A 80 -31.96 -6.11 -3.17
C ALA A 80 -31.09 -6.41 -4.39
N LEU A 81 -30.38 -5.41 -4.92
CA LEU A 81 -29.44 -5.59 -6.04
C LEU A 81 -28.26 -6.49 -5.64
N LEU A 82 -27.65 -6.25 -4.48
CA LEU A 82 -26.53 -7.04 -3.97
C LEU A 82 -26.93 -8.50 -3.73
N GLU A 83 -28.10 -8.74 -3.14
CA GLU A 83 -28.65 -10.09 -2.91
C GLU A 83 -28.93 -10.79 -4.24
N LYS A 84 -29.58 -10.09 -5.19
CA LYS A 84 -29.86 -10.63 -6.53
C LYS A 84 -28.58 -11.01 -7.30
N LYS A 85 -27.50 -10.26 -7.09
CA LYS A 85 -26.18 -10.52 -7.67
C LYS A 85 -25.38 -11.56 -6.89
N GLY A 86 -25.90 -12.05 -5.76
CA GLY A 86 -25.26 -13.06 -4.91
C GLY A 86 -24.03 -12.53 -4.17
N ILE A 87 -23.93 -11.21 -3.96
CA ILE A 87 -22.83 -10.57 -3.23
C ILE A 87 -23.09 -10.61 -1.72
N ILE A 88 -24.35 -10.55 -1.31
CA ILE A 88 -24.78 -10.75 0.08
C ILE A 88 -25.78 -11.90 0.16
N LYS A 89 -25.87 -12.54 1.33
CA LYS A 89 -26.77 -13.68 1.57
C LYS A 89 -28.22 -13.26 1.82
N ASP A 90 -28.44 -12.11 2.46
CA ASP A 90 -29.78 -11.60 2.77
C ASP A 90 -29.82 -10.07 2.78
N ALA A 91 -30.72 -9.50 1.97
CA ALA A 91 -30.88 -8.05 1.85
C ALA A 91 -31.35 -7.41 3.16
N ARG A 92 -32.18 -8.06 3.96
CA ARG A 92 -32.72 -7.49 5.21
C ARG A 92 -31.61 -7.35 6.24
N ILE A 93 -30.75 -8.36 6.37
CA ILE A 93 -29.63 -8.34 7.31
C ILE A 93 -28.66 -7.21 6.95
N PHE A 94 -28.29 -7.06 5.67
CA PHE A 94 -27.46 -5.96 5.21
C PHE A 94 -28.05 -4.58 5.57
N LYS A 95 -29.36 -4.40 5.35
CA LYS A 95 -30.04 -3.14 5.70
C LYS A 95 -30.03 -2.85 7.19
N TYR A 96 -30.30 -3.85 8.02
CA TYR A 96 -30.25 -3.69 9.46
C TYR A 96 -28.83 -3.38 9.93
N TYR A 97 -27.84 -4.04 9.34
CA TYR A 97 -26.43 -3.79 9.63
C TYR A 97 -26.03 -2.35 9.29
N ALA A 98 -26.30 -1.88 8.06
CA ALA A 98 -26.02 -0.52 7.64
C ALA A 98 -26.74 0.53 8.52
N LYS A 99 -28.03 0.32 8.83
CA LYS A 99 -28.79 1.22 9.70
C LYS A 99 -28.27 1.26 11.13
N PHE A 100 -27.89 0.10 11.68
CA PHE A 100 -27.37 0.00 13.05
C PHE A 100 -26.03 0.72 13.20
N ASN A 101 -25.20 0.68 12.14
CA ASN A 101 -23.91 1.37 12.07
C ASN A 101 -24.01 2.82 11.56
N ASN A 102 -25.22 3.37 11.36
CA ASN A 102 -25.46 4.73 10.83
C ASN A 102 -24.81 5.00 9.46
N GLU A 103 -24.79 4.00 8.59
CA GLU A 103 -24.22 4.10 7.25
C GLU A 103 -25.28 4.63 6.25
N SER A 104 -25.07 5.82 5.69
CA SER A 104 -26.04 6.50 4.81
C SER A 104 -25.50 7.06 3.49
N ASP A 105 -24.18 7.13 3.33
CA ASP A 105 -23.55 7.95 2.27
C ASP A 105 -23.16 7.14 1.03
N PHE A 106 -24.03 6.22 0.63
CA PHE A 106 -23.81 5.36 -0.54
C PHE A 106 -23.89 6.17 -1.83
N GLN A 107 -22.89 5.98 -2.71
CA GLN A 107 -22.77 6.69 -3.97
C GLN A 107 -23.38 5.88 -5.13
N ALA A 108 -23.88 6.59 -6.15
CA ALA A 108 -24.21 5.96 -7.43
C ALA A 108 -22.94 5.74 -8.26
N GLY A 109 -22.87 4.65 -9.02
CA GLY A 109 -21.67 4.31 -9.79
C GLY A 109 -21.59 2.87 -10.25
N ASP A 110 -20.52 2.54 -10.95
CA ASP A 110 -20.16 1.19 -11.35
C ASP A 110 -19.11 0.63 -10.40
N TYR A 111 -19.41 -0.49 -9.76
CA TYR A 111 -18.61 -1.13 -8.72
C TYR A 111 -18.17 -2.52 -9.16
N GLY A 112 -16.94 -2.90 -8.82
CA GLY A 112 -16.48 -4.29 -8.90
C GLY A 112 -16.55 -4.94 -7.52
N LEU A 113 -17.64 -5.60 -7.19
CA LEU A 113 -17.82 -6.21 -5.86
C LEU A 113 -17.52 -7.71 -5.89
N SER A 114 -17.11 -8.28 -4.77
CA SER A 114 -16.78 -9.71 -4.69
C SER A 114 -17.56 -10.41 -3.60
N LYS A 115 -17.76 -11.73 -3.76
CA LYS A 115 -18.48 -12.58 -2.79
C LYS A 115 -17.69 -12.81 -1.50
N SER A 116 -16.39 -12.54 -1.52
CA SER A 116 -15.47 -12.63 -0.38
C SER A 116 -15.50 -11.39 0.51
N MET A 117 -16.09 -10.29 0.06
CA MET A 117 -16.15 -9.05 0.83
C MET A 117 -17.05 -9.20 2.06
N THR A 118 -16.57 -8.67 3.18
CA THR A 118 -17.34 -8.44 4.40
C THR A 118 -18.38 -7.34 4.19
N LEU A 119 -19.35 -7.23 5.11
CA LEU A 119 -20.36 -6.17 5.02
C LEU A 119 -19.75 -4.77 5.13
N ASP A 120 -18.69 -4.61 5.94
CA ASP A 120 -17.97 -3.34 6.10
C ASP A 120 -17.23 -2.96 4.81
N GLU A 121 -16.51 -3.90 4.20
CA GLU A 121 -15.84 -3.68 2.91
C GLU A 121 -16.82 -3.34 1.79
N LEU A 122 -18.00 -3.99 1.76
CA LEU A 122 -19.06 -3.66 0.82
C LEU A 122 -19.60 -2.25 1.05
N ILE A 123 -19.87 -1.88 2.29
CA ILE A 123 -20.36 -0.54 2.65
C ILE A 123 -19.33 0.52 2.25
N GLU A 124 -18.06 0.32 2.59
CA GLU A 124 -17.00 1.27 2.26
C GLU A 124 -16.76 1.35 0.75
N SER A 125 -16.82 0.21 0.05
CA SER A 125 -16.79 0.20 -1.42
C SER A 125 -17.91 1.06 -2.00
N LEU A 126 -19.14 0.90 -1.50
CA LEU A 126 -20.32 1.64 -1.94
C LEU A 126 -20.31 3.13 -1.54
N LYS A 127 -19.53 3.51 -0.53
CA LYS A 127 -19.33 4.93 -0.13
C LYS A 127 -18.22 5.60 -0.92
N THR A 128 -17.15 4.89 -1.22
CA THR A 128 -15.94 5.44 -1.85
C THR A 128 -15.95 5.36 -3.38
N GLY A 129 -16.85 4.58 -3.98
CA GLY A 129 -16.86 4.38 -5.42
C GLY A 129 -15.81 3.37 -5.92
N LYS A 130 -15.09 2.69 -5.00
CA LYS A 130 -13.94 1.84 -5.32
C LYS A 130 -14.14 0.44 -4.77
N VAL A 131 -13.42 -0.53 -5.33
CA VAL A 131 -13.32 -1.88 -4.77
C VAL A 131 -12.46 -1.79 -3.51
N TYR A 132 -13.09 -1.76 -2.33
CA TYR A 132 -12.39 -1.77 -1.05
C TYR A 132 -12.22 -3.22 -0.60
N ARG A 133 -10.97 -3.64 -0.40
CA ARG A 133 -10.58 -4.88 0.27
C ARG A 133 -9.60 -4.48 1.36
N GLU A 134 -9.66 -5.12 2.53
CA GLU A 134 -8.58 -4.94 3.50
C GLU A 134 -7.33 -5.70 3.03
N PRO A 135 -6.14 -5.08 3.04
CA PRO A 135 -4.92 -5.77 2.69
C PRO A 135 -4.53 -6.80 3.76
N VAL A 136 -4.09 -7.98 3.32
CA VAL A 136 -3.50 -9.01 4.18
C VAL A 136 -2.26 -8.46 4.87
N PHE A 137 -1.44 -7.69 4.15
CA PHE A 137 -0.33 -6.93 4.71
C PHE A 137 0.02 -5.73 3.82
N SER A 138 0.81 -4.82 4.37
CA SER A 138 1.39 -3.71 3.61
C SER A 138 2.91 -3.67 3.75
N MET A 139 3.61 -3.33 2.67
CA MET A 139 5.05 -3.12 2.66
C MET A 139 5.35 -1.67 2.29
N THR A 140 6.02 -0.95 3.18
CA THR A 140 6.49 0.41 2.90
C THR A 140 7.90 0.36 2.36
N ILE A 141 8.17 1.04 1.26
CA ILE A 141 9.50 1.32 0.72
C ILE A 141 9.75 2.83 0.91
N PRO A 142 10.67 3.23 1.81
CA PRO A 142 11.05 4.64 1.96
C PRO A 142 11.75 5.19 0.72
N GLU A 143 11.85 6.52 0.66
CA GLU A 143 12.73 7.25 -0.26
C GLU A 143 14.21 7.02 0.10
N GLY A 144 15.10 7.23 -0.87
CA GLY A 144 16.55 7.12 -0.68
C GLY A 144 16.99 5.70 -0.33
N ARG A 145 16.42 4.70 -1.04
CA ARG A 145 16.76 3.28 -0.90
C ARG A 145 17.36 2.72 -2.18
N THR A 146 18.42 1.95 -2.05
CA THR A 146 18.99 1.16 -3.14
C THR A 146 18.17 -0.11 -3.39
N LEU A 147 18.36 -0.75 -4.54
CA LEU A 147 17.73 -2.04 -4.82
C LEU A 147 18.04 -3.11 -3.77
N GLU A 148 19.24 -3.15 -3.20
CA GLU A 148 19.59 -4.11 -2.16
C GLU A 148 18.88 -3.84 -0.83
N GLU A 149 18.67 -2.58 -0.47
CA GLU A 149 17.86 -2.23 0.70
C GLU A 149 16.38 -2.58 0.49
N ILE A 150 15.88 -2.41 -0.74
CA ILE A 150 14.54 -2.87 -1.12
C ILE A 150 14.46 -4.40 -1.04
N ALA A 151 15.48 -5.13 -1.50
CA ALA A 151 15.55 -6.58 -1.39
C ALA A 151 15.47 -7.04 0.07
N ALA A 152 16.22 -6.38 0.98
CA ALA A 152 16.16 -6.65 2.41
C ALA A 152 14.77 -6.38 3.00
N ARG A 153 14.08 -5.32 2.54
CA ARG A 153 12.70 -5.03 2.96
C ARG A 153 11.70 -6.08 2.46
N VAL A 154 11.87 -6.58 1.23
CA VAL A 154 11.06 -7.67 0.68
C VAL A 154 11.26 -8.94 1.49
N GLU A 155 12.49 -9.25 1.89
CA GLU A 155 12.78 -10.40 2.75
C GLU A 155 12.16 -10.28 4.15
N GLU A 156 12.15 -9.08 4.72
CA GLU A 156 11.51 -8.84 6.02
C GLU A 156 9.98 -9.03 5.99
N LYS A 157 9.34 -8.68 4.87
CA LYS A 157 7.87 -8.60 4.77
C LYS A 157 7.21 -9.74 4.02
N THR A 158 7.97 -10.61 3.36
CA THR A 158 7.44 -11.67 2.52
C THR A 158 8.13 -13.01 2.80
N SER A 159 7.78 -14.06 2.08
CA SER A 159 8.45 -15.36 2.19
C SER A 159 9.70 -15.50 1.29
N TYR A 160 10.02 -14.48 0.51
CA TYR A 160 11.16 -14.49 -0.42
C TYR A 160 12.44 -14.00 0.26
N THR A 161 13.59 -14.47 -0.20
CA THR A 161 14.89 -13.99 0.24
C THR A 161 15.34 -12.77 -0.56
N SER A 162 16.24 -11.95 0.01
CA SER A 162 16.85 -10.84 -0.75
C SER A 162 17.52 -11.31 -2.03
N LYS A 163 18.10 -12.52 -1.99
CA LYS A 163 18.73 -13.14 -3.17
C LYS A 163 17.72 -13.44 -4.27
N GLU A 164 16.59 -14.07 -3.95
CA GLU A 164 15.56 -14.37 -4.96
C GLU A 164 15.01 -13.09 -5.60
N PHE A 165 14.84 -12.02 -4.81
CA PHE A 165 14.46 -10.72 -5.33
C PHE A 165 15.53 -10.14 -6.27
N MET A 166 16.80 -10.12 -5.85
CA MET A 166 17.91 -9.61 -6.65
C MET A 166 18.12 -10.42 -7.94
N ASP A 167 18.01 -11.76 -7.86
CA ASP A 167 18.10 -12.65 -9.02
C ASP A 167 17.00 -12.32 -10.06
N LEU A 168 15.81 -11.91 -9.62
CA LEU A 168 14.72 -11.49 -10.52
C LEU A 168 15.00 -10.11 -11.14
N VAL A 169 15.27 -9.09 -10.32
CA VAL A 169 15.42 -7.71 -10.82
C VAL A 169 16.70 -7.46 -11.60
N THR A 170 17.66 -8.39 -11.56
CA THR A 170 18.88 -8.38 -12.39
C THR A 170 18.82 -9.36 -13.57
N ASN A 171 17.73 -10.13 -13.71
CA ASN A 171 17.57 -11.06 -14.83
C ASN A 171 17.32 -10.30 -16.15
N PRO A 172 18.13 -10.52 -17.21
CA PRO A 172 17.98 -9.83 -18.50
C PRO A 172 16.61 -10.03 -19.17
N ASP A 173 16.05 -11.24 -19.14
CA ASP A 173 14.74 -11.54 -19.75
C ASP A 173 13.62 -10.81 -19.01
N PHE A 174 13.72 -10.75 -17.68
CA PHE A 174 12.77 -9.98 -16.86
C PHE A 174 12.89 -8.47 -17.13
N ILE A 175 14.10 -7.94 -17.26
CA ILE A 175 14.34 -6.54 -17.61
C ILE A 175 13.73 -6.21 -18.98
N ASP A 176 13.97 -7.04 -19.99
CA ASP A 176 13.39 -6.83 -21.33
C ASP A 176 11.85 -6.93 -21.30
N GLN A 177 11.29 -7.83 -20.50
CA GLN A 177 9.85 -7.91 -20.25
C GLN A 177 9.31 -6.61 -19.62
N MET A 178 10.02 -6.05 -18.63
CA MET A 178 9.61 -4.81 -17.97
C MET A 178 9.75 -3.60 -18.90
N ILE A 179 10.79 -3.53 -19.74
CA ILE A 179 10.91 -2.51 -20.79
C ILE A 179 9.72 -2.58 -21.74
N GLY A 180 9.34 -3.78 -22.20
CA GLY A 180 8.17 -3.98 -23.05
C GLY A 180 6.84 -3.59 -22.39
N LYS A 181 6.72 -3.79 -21.07
CA LYS A 181 5.51 -3.45 -20.30
C LYS A 181 5.41 -1.98 -19.94
N TYR A 182 6.55 -1.30 -19.69
CA TYR A 182 6.63 0.09 -19.25
C TYR A 182 7.51 0.96 -20.18
N PRO A 183 7.24 1.01 -21.50
CA PRO A 183 8.12 1.69 -22.46
C PRO A 183 8.16 3.21 -22.29
N THR A 184 7.25 3.78 -21.49
CA THR A 184 7.22 5.22 -21.18
C THR A 184 8.24 5.63 -20.14
N ILE A 185 8.70 4.71 -19.30
CA ILE A 185 9.66 4.98 -18.21
C ILE A 185 10.93 4.15 -18.30
N LEU A 186 10.89 3.00 -18.97
CA LEU A 186 12.03 2.11 -19.17
C LEU A 186 12.40 2.09 -20.66
N SER A 187 13.70 2.20 -20.94
CA SER A 187 14.28 2.14 -22.29
C SER A 187 15.59 1.36 -22.23
N ASP A 188 16.24 1.16 -23.38
CA ASP A 188 17.56 0.50 -23.43
C ASP A 188 18.66 1.25 -22.65
N GLU A 189 18.43 2.51 -22.23
CA GLU A 189 19.36 3.26 -21.37
C GLU A 189 19.66 2.50 -20.07
N ILE A 190 18.69 1.76 -19.53
CA ILE A 190 18.86 0.99 -18.29
C ILE A 190 19.70 -0.29 -18.46
N LYS A 191 20.19 -0.57 -19.68
CA LYS A 191 21.06 -1.70 -19.99
C LYS A 191 22.49 -1.26 -20.32
N GLY A 192 22.85 -0.03 -19.99
CA GLY A 192 24.21 0.50 -20.15
C GLY A 192 25.27 -0.35 -19.43
N PRO A 193 26.47 -0.53 -20.03
CA PRO A 193 27.50 -1.44 -19.51
C PRO A 193 28.12 -0.98 -18.18
N ASP A 194 28.01 0.31 -17.86
CA ASP A 194 28.55 0.93 -16.65
C ASP A 194 27.53 1.02 -15.51
N LEU A 195 26.30 0.51 -15.71
CA LEU A 195 25.28 0.45 -14.66
C LEU A 195 25.59 -0.66 -13.67
N ARG A 196 25.40 -0.37 -12.38
CA ARG A 196 25.47 -1.38 -11.33
C ARG A 196 24.24 -2.30 -11.36
N HIS A 197 23.04 -1.72 -11.42
CA HIS A 197 21.78 -2.44 -11.57
C HIS A 197 20.83 -1.70 -12.52
N ALA A 198 20.18 -2.44 -13.43
CA ALA A 198 19.30 -1.86 -14.44
C ALA A 198 18.08 -1.15 -13.84
N LEU A 199 17.44 -1.75 -12.84
CA LEU A 199 16.21 -1.22 -12.23
C LEU A 199 16.50 -0.29 -11.03
N GLU A 200 17.75 0.15 -10.82
CA GLU A 200 18.09 1.05 -9.71
C GLU A 200 17.30 2.36 -9.81
N GLY A 201 16.72 2.77 -8.69
CA GLY A 201 15.88 3.96 -8.61
C GLY A 201 14.49 3.87 -9.27
N TYR A 202 14.18 2.80 -10.00
CA TYR A 202 12.90 2.64 -10.70
C TYR A 202 11.81 2.00 -9.85
N LEU A 203 12.12 1.46 -8.67
CA LEU A 203 11.12 0.94 -7.74
C LEU A 203 10.65 2.04 -6.78
N PHE A 204 9.49 2.64 -7.10
CA PHE A 204 9.05 3.88 -6.46
C PHE A 204 8.91 3.75 -4.92
N PRO A 205 9.26 4.78 -4.15
CA PRO A 205 8.99 4.83 -2.72
C PRO A 205 7.50 5.03 -2.42
N ALA A 206 6.87 4.06 -1.76
CA ALA A 206 5.47 4.11 -1.36
C ALA A 206 5.14 3.00 -0.35
N THR A 207 3.93 3.06 0.21
CA THR A 207 3.32 1.91 0.90
C THR A 207 2.47 1.10 -0.08
N TYR A 208 2.84 -0.15 -0.27
CA TYR A 208 2.18 -1.12 -1.15
C TYR A 208 1.29 -2.05 -0.33
N ALA A 209 0.04 -2.18 -0.75
CA ALA A 209 -0.97 -3.00 -0.10
C ALA A 209 -1.14 -4.32 -0.88
N TYR A 210 -1.06 -5.46 -0.17
CA TYR A 210 -1.18 -6.79 -0.77
C TYR A 210 -2.42 -7.50 -0.22
N TYR A 211 -3.21 -8.08 -1.13
CA TYR A 211 -4.49 -8.74 -0.82
C TYR A 211 -4.41 -10.27 -0.87
N GLU A 212 -3.23 -10.80 -1.19
CA GLU A 212 -2.93 -12.22 -1.23
C GLU A 212 -1.90 -12.54 -0.13
N GLU A 213 -1.96 -13.73 0.46
CA GLU A 213 -1.00 -14.15 1.48
C GLU A 213 0.43 -14.28 0.93
N LYS A 214 0.57 -14.60 -0.36
CA LYS A 214 1.85 -14.85 -1.03
C LYS A 214 1.84 -14.30 -2.46
N PRO A 215 1.86 -12.95 -2.64
CA PRO A 215 1.97 -12.36 -3.96
C PRO A 215 3.29 -12.79 -4.62
N SER A 216 3.31 -12.97 -5.95
CA SER A 216 4.55 -13.33 -6.65
C SER A 216 5.59 -12.20 -6.60
N LEU A 217 6.88 -12.53 -6.68
CA LEU A 217 7.95 -11.52 -6.76
C LEU A 217 7.77 -10.58 -7.97
N GLU A 218 7.37 -11.13 -9.11
CA GLU A 218 7.07 -10.34 -10.31
C GLU A 218 5.93 -9.35 -10.04
N SER A 219 4.87 -9.77 -9.35
CA SER A 219 3.75 -8.88 -8.99
C SER A 219 4.19 -7.77 -8.02
N ILE A 220 5.07 -8.08 -7.07
CA ILE A 220 5.65 -7.08 -6.16
C ILE A 220 6.42 -6.00 -6.95
N VAL A 221 7.33 -6.43 -7.82
CA VAL A 221 8.15 -5.52 -8.64
C VAL A 221 7.28 -4.75 -9.64
N ASP A 222 6.31 -5.41 -10.25
CA ASP A 222 5.36 -4.81 -11.19
C ASP A 222 4.56 -3.67 -10.56
N GLN A 223 4.09 -3.84 -9.33
CA GLN A 223 3.36 -2.80 -8.61
C GLN A 223 4.24 -1.57 -8.36
N MET A 224 5.51 -1.75 -8.02
CA MET A 224 6.46 -0.66 -7.82
C MET A 224 6.77 0.07 -9.13
N LEU A 225 7.03 -0.65 -10.22
CA LEU A 225 7.25 -0.07 -11.55
C LEU A 225 6.00 0.64 -12.09
N LYS A 226 4.82 0.05 -11.86
CA LYS A 226 3.54 0.70 -12.19
C LYS A 226 3.36 2.01 -11.42
N LYS A 227 3.76 2.04 -10.15
CA LYS A 227 3.72 3.26 -9.34
C LYS A 227 4.68 4.31 -9.92
N THR A 228 5.90 3.94 -10.29
CA THR A 228 6.84 4.83 -11.00
C THR A 228 6.22 5.38 -12.28
N ALA A 229 5.64 4.53 -13.12
CA ALA A 229 4.99 4.95 -14.36
C ALA A 229 3.87 5.96 -14.11
N ASN A 230 3.02 5.71 -13.10
CA ASN A 230 1.94 6.62 -12.74
C ASN A 230 2.46 7.97 -12.23
N VAL A 231 3.52 7.97 -11.41
CA VAL A 231 4.11 9.20 -10.87
C VAL A 231 4.81 10.00 -11.96
N LEU A 232 5.46 9.34 -12.91
CA LEU A 232 6.21 10.02 -13.97
C LEU A 232 5.37 10.46 -15.16
N THR A 233 4.18 9.88 -15.35
CA THR A 233 3.28 10.21 -16.47
C THR A 233 3.05 11.72 -16.63
N PRO A 234 2.75 12.49 -15.56
CA PRO A 234 2.57 13.95 -15.66
C PRO A 234 3.80 14.73 -16.14
N TYR A 235 5.01 14.18 -15.98
CA TYR A 235 6.26 14.88 -16.33
C TYR A 235 6.78 14.53 -17.74
N THR A 236 6.13 13.61 -18.45
CA THR A 236 6.59 13.13 -19.77
C THR A 236 6.65 14.24 -20.82
N GLU A 237 5.66 15.14 -20.86
CA GLU A 237 5.64 16.28 -21.78
C GLU A 237 6.77 17.28 -21.47
N VAL A 238 7.01 17.56 -20.18
CA VAL A 238 8.07 18.47 -19.73
C VAL A 238 9.45 17.91 -20.06
N LEU A 239 9.64 16.60 -19.90
CA LEU A 239 10.89 15.92 -20.28
C LEU A 239 11.13 15.99 -21.79
N ALA A 240 10.09 15.79 -22.60
CA ALA A 240 10.19 15.91 -24.05
C ALA A 240 10.57 17.33 -24.48
N GLU A 241 9.97 18.37 -23.87
CA GLU A 241 10.31 19.78 -24.13
C GLU A 241 11.77 20.07 -23.76
N LYS A 242 12.22 19.60 -22.59
CA LYS A 242 13.62 19.75 -22.13
C LYS A 242 14.61 18.81 -22.85
N GLN A 243 14.14 17.94 -23.74
CA GLN A 243 14.94 16.92 -24.44
C GLN A 243 15.73 16.04 -23.46
N LYS A 244 15.10 15.62 -22.37
CA LYS A 244 15.67 14.77 -21.33
C LYS A 244 14.98 13.41 -21.28
N SER A 245 15.74 12.35 -21.04
CA SER A 245 15.18 11.02 -20.82
C SER A 245 14.65 10.87 -19.40
N VAL A 246 13.76 9.88 -19.20
CA VAL A 246 13.35 9.48 -17.85
C VAL A 246 14.55 8.99 -17.04
N HIS A 247 15.50 8.30 -17.68
CA HIS A 247 16.72 7.85 -17.02
C HIS A 247 17.54 9.04 -16.49
N TRP A 248 17.72 10.10 -17.29
CA TRP A 248 18.35 11.34 -16.82
C TRP A 248 17.65 11.93 -15.60
N LEU A 249 16.32 11.98 -15.62
CA LEU A 249 15.52 12.53 -14.50
C LEU A 249 15.70 11.70 -13.24
N MET A 250 15.57 10.37 -13.33
CA MET A 250 15.69 9.47 -12.19
C MET A 250 17.10 9.49 -11.61
N THR A 251 18.12 9.53 -12.47
CA THR A 251 19.51 9.65 -12.03
C THR A 251 19.71 10.94 -11.25
N PHE A 252 19.33 12.07 -11.81
CA PHE A 252 19.52 13.37 -11.15
C PHE A 252 18.70 13.48 -9.86
N ALA A 253 17.44 13.03 -9.87
CA ALA A 253 16.59 13.05 -8.70
C ALA A 253 17.13 12.16 -7.58
N SER A 254 17.77 11.02 -7.88
CA SER A 254 18.38 10.16 -6.86
C SER A 254 19.60 10.81 -6.19
N LEU A 255 20.41 11.56 -6.93
CA LEU A 255 21.52 12.33 -6.34
C LEU A 255 20.99 13.39 -5.39
N LEU A 256 19.90 14.06 -5.78
CA LEU A 256 19.28 15.09 -4.96
C LEU A 256 18.60 14.51 -3.71
N GLU A 257 18.02 13.33 -3.81
CA GLU A 257 17.40 12.61 -2.68
C GLU A 257 18.44 12.33 -1.59
N GLU A 258 19.60 11.81 -1.96
CA GLU A 258 20.66 11.46 -1.00
C GLU A 258 21.39 12.67 -0.40
N GLU A 259 21.40 13.80 -1.10
CA GLU A 259 21.97 15.06 -0.58
C GLU A 259 20.99 15.81 0.34
N ALA A 260 19.69 15.53 0.25
CA ALA A 260 18.67 16.37 0.85
C ALA A 260 18.20 15.87 2.23
N THR A 261 18.31 16.74 3.22
CA THR A 261 17.59 16.60 4.49
C THR A 261 16.14 17.08 4.38
N ALA A 262 15.36 16.98 5.47
CA ALA A 262 13.97 17.45 5.50
C ALA A 262 13.84 18.95 5.19
N ASP A 263 14.78 19.78 5.65
CA ASP A 263 14.75 21.25 5.50
C ASP A 263 15.58 21.75 4.29
N THR A 264 16.00 20.83 3.41
CA THR A 264 16.89 21.17 2.30
C THR A 264 16.18 21.86 1.14
N ASP A 265 16.78 22.95 0.65
CA ASP A 265 16.40 23.63 -0.59
C ASP A 265 16.89 22.80 -1.80
N ARG A 266 16.10 21.77 -2.12
CA ARG A 266 16.36 20.82 -3.21
C ARG A 266 16.47 21.51 -4.57
N GLU A 267 15.64 22.52 -4.83
CA GLU A 267 15.63 23.26 -6.09
C GLU A 267 16.96 24.01 -6.28
N MET A 268 17.48 24.67 -5.24
CA MET A 268 18.75 25.38 -5.33
C MET A 268 19.96 24.43 -5.43
N ILE A 269 19.93 23.25 -4.77
CA ILE A 269 20.96 22.23 -4.99
C ILE A 269 20.92 21.71 -6.43
N ALA A 270 19.74 21.46 -6.99
CA ALA A 270 19.60 21.10 -8.40
C ALA A 270 20.13 22.21 -9.33
N SER A 271 19.93 23.49 -8.97
CA SER A 271 20.53 24.64 -9.68
C SER A 271 22.07 24.57 -9.67
N VAL A 272 22.69 24.28 -8.51
CA VAL A 272 24.14 24.11 -8.40
C VAL A 272 24.65 22.98 -9.30
N PHE A 273 23.98 21.83 -9.28
CA PHE A 273 24.38 20.70 -10.12
C PHE A 273 24.22 21.01 -11.62
N ASN A 274 23.15 21.70 -12.02
CA ASN A 274 22.99 22.18 -13.40
C ASN A 274 24.12 23.12 -13.83
N ASN A 275 24.49 24.07 -12.98
CA ASN A 275 25.59 24.99 -13.22
C ASN A 275 26.93 24.25 -13.38
N ARG A 276 27.21 23.30 -12.48
CA ARG A 276 28.42 22.46 -12.57
C ARG A 276 28.46 21.66 -13.87
N MET A 277 27.36 21.00 -14.24
CA MET A 277 27.29 20.25 -15.50
C MET A 277 27.54 21.13 -16.72
N LYS A 278 26.97 22.34 -16.74
CA LYS A 278 27.12 23.32 -17.81
C LYS A 278 28.57 23.77 -17.98
N GLU A 279 29.28 24.00 -16.87
CA GLU A 279 30.71 24.38 -16.85
C GLU A 279 31.66 23.17 -16.87
N LYS A 280 31.14 21.95 -17.05
CA LYS A 280 31.90 20.69 -17.05
C LYS A 280 32.72 20.49 -15.76
N MET A 281 32.20 20.99 -14.65
CA MET A 281 32.73 20.71 -13.31
C MET A 281 32.21 19.34 -12.82
N PRO A 282 33.05 18.53 -12.16
CA PRO A 282 32.59 17.33 -11.47
C PRO A 282 31.53 17.67 -10.40
N LEU A 283 30.53 16.80 -10.20
CA LEU A 283 29.45 17.06 -9.24
C LEU A 283 29.93 16.94 -7.80
N GLN A 284 30.87 16.03 -7.52
CA GLN A 284 31.50 15.83 -6.22
C GLN A 284 30.49 15.59 -5.08
N THR A 285 29.61 14.63 -5.28
CA THR A 285 28.59 14.22 -4.29
C THR A 285 29.00 12.89 -3.64
N ASP A 286 29.10 12.91 -2.31
CA ASP A 286 29.55 11.78 -1.48
C ASP A 286 28.67 10.51 -1.63
N PRO A 287 27.33 10.61 -1.66
CA PRO A 287 26.45 9.47 -1.94
C PRO A 287 26.83 8.63 -3.16
N THR A 288 27.33 9.27 -4.22
CA THR A 288 27.73 8.54 -5.44
C THR A 288 29.00 7.70 -5.24
N VAL A 289 29.88 8.11 -4.33
CA VAL A 289 31.07 7.34 -3.93
C VAL A 289 30.68 6.16 -3.04
N LEU A 290 29.75 6.38 -2.10
CA LEU A 290 29.21 5.30 -1.26
C LEU A 290 28.51 4.23 -2.10
N TYR A 291 27.69 4.66 -3.07
CA TYR A 291 27.06 3.74 -4.02
C TYR A 291 28.09 2.97 -4.85
N ALA A 292 29.16 3.63 -5.31
CA ALA A 292 30.25 2.99 -6.05
C ALA A 292 30.99 1.93 -5.22
N LEU A 293 31.14 2.15 -3.91
CA LEU A 293 31.75 1.19 -2.99
C LEU A 293 30.84 0.00 -2.68
N GLY A 294 29.52 0.16 -2.81
CA GLY A 294 28.55 -0.84 -2.36
C GLY A 294 28.53 -1.02 -0.84
N GLU A 295 29.00 -0.01 -0.09
CA GLU A 295 29.09 -0.03 1.37
C GLU A 295 28.26 1.11 1.98
N HIS A 296 27.51 0.81 3.04
CA HIS A 296 26.86 1.85 3.84
C HIS A 296 27.86 2.36 4.89
N LYS A 297 28.31 3.61 4.75
CA LYS A 297 29.19 4.28 5.73
C LYS A 297 28.57 5.62 6.13
N ASP A 298 28.70 5.95 7.42
CA ASP A 298 28.26 7.24 7.94
C ASP A 298 29.10 8.42 7.41
N ARG A 299 30.34 8.15 6.94
CA ARG A 299 31.26 9.18 6.45
C ARG A 299 32.18 8.65 5.36
N VAL A 300 32.33 9.44 4.30
CA VAL A 300 33.31 9.22 3.24
C VAL A 300 34.69 9.71 3.68
N LEU A 301 35.72 8.87 3.53
CA LEU A 301 37.11 9.21 3.81
C LEU A 301 37.83 9.68 2.54
N TYR A 302 38.94 10.40 2.68
CA TYR A 302 39.73 10.85 1.52
C TYR A 302 40.14 9.70 0.59
N ASN A 303 40.49 8.53 1.14
CA ASN A 303 40.84 7.36 0.33
C ASN A 303 39.65 6.80 -0.44
N ASP A 304 38.43 6.93 0.07
CA ASP A 304 37.22 6.46 -0.60
C ASP A 304 36.97 7.28 -1.88
N LEU A 305 37.30 8.58 -1.87
CA LEU A 305 37.16 9.49 -3.03
C LEU A 305 38.06 9.12 -4.21
N GLU A 306 39.09 8.30 -3.98
CA GLU A 306 40.05 7.91 -5.01
C GLU A 306 39.61 6.71 -5.86
N ILE A 307 38.49 6.06 -5.52
CA ILE A 307 37.99 4.89 -6.25
C ILE A 307 37.77 5.20 -7.73
N ASP A 308 38.31 4.35 -8.61
CA ASP A 308 38.08 4.44 -10.05
C ASP A 308 36.80 3.67 -10.39
N HIS A 309 35.69 4.39 -10.48
CA HIS A 309 34.38 3.81 -10.76
C HIS A 309 33.51 4.81 -11.54
N PRO A 310 32.68 4.37 -12.51
CA PRO A 310 31.82 5.26 -13.30
C PRO A 310 30.84 6.11 -12.48
N TYR A 311 30.46 5.67 -11.29
CA TYR A 311 29.61 6.44 -10.38
C TYR A 311 30.37 7.49 -9.56
N ASN A 312 31.70 7.46 -9.52
CA ASN A 312 32.45 8.42 -8.72
C ASN A 312 32.45 9.82 -9.35
N THR A 313 31.51 10.67 -8.93
CA THR A 313 31.36 12.05 -9.43
C THR A 313 32.47 13.01 -9.01
N TYR A 314 33.49 12.55 -8.27
CA TYR A 314 34.75 13.28 -8.09
C TYR A 314 35.72 13.07 -9.26
N LYS A 315 35.55 11.99 -10.04
CA LYS A 315 36.44 11.59 -11.14
C LYS A 315 35.80 11.78 -12.51
N ILE A 316 34.47 11.77 -12.60
CA ILE A 316 33.72 11.99 -13.84
C ILE A 316 33.12 13.40 -13.93
N GLN A 317 32.77 13.81 -15.16
CA GLN A 317 31.98 15.02 -15.42
C GLN A 317 30.54 14.63 -15.75
N GLY A 318 29.57 15.38 -15.23
CA GLY A 318 28.16 15.11 -15.44
C GLY A 318 27.57 14.11 -14.43
N LEU A 319 26.37 13.62 -14.74
CA LEU A 319 25.69 12.60 -13.95
C LEU A 319 26.40 11.24 -14.06
N PRO A 320 26.31 10.37 -13.04
CA PRO A 320 26.75 8.98 -13.15
C PRO A 320 25.90 8.21 -14.17
N PRO A 321 26.29 6.96 -14.52
CA PRO A 321 25.59 6.17 -15.53
C PRO A 321 24.12 5.89 -15.24
N GLY A 322 23.69 5.93 -13.97
CA GLY A 322 22.31 5.65 -13.56
C GLY A 322 22.01 6.15 -12.15
N PRO A 323 20.78 5.93 -11.65
CA PRO A 323 20.39 6.31 -10.30
C PRO A 323 21.20 5.58 -9.22
N ILE A 324 21.26 6.16 -8.03
CA ILE A 324 21.92 5.57 -6.85
C ILE A 324 20.92 5.13 -5.76
N SER A 325 19.67 5.53 -5.89
CA SER A 325 18.57 5.17 -4.98
C SER A 325 17.22 5.53 -5.61
N ASN A 326 16.11 5.21 -4.94
CA ASN A 326 14.76 5.58 -5.37
C ASN A 326 14.35 6.99 -4.90
N PRO A 327 14.20 7.96 -5.82
CA PRO A 327 13.86 9.33 -5.44
C PRO A 327 12.37 9.49 -5.13
N GLY A 328 12.07 10.39 -4.20
CA GLY A 328 10.72 10.87 -3.94
C GLY A 328 10.22 11.85 -4.99
N THR A 329 8.91 12.16 -4.96
CA THR A 329 8.31 13.15 -5.86
C THR A 329 8.93 14.54 -5.68
N GLN A 330 9.32 14.91 -4.46
CA GLN A 330 9.92 16.23 -4.19
C GLN A 330 11.25 16.41 -4.93
N SER A 331 12.11 15.40 -4.92
CA SER A 331 13.41 15.44 -5.63
C SER A 331 13.23 15.42 -7.15
N ILE A 332 12.22 14.68 -7.64
CA ILE A 332 11.84 14.70 -9.06
C ILE A 332 11.39 16.11 -9.50
N GLU A 333 10.49 16.73 -8.74
CA GLU A 333 9.97 18.06 -9.06
C GLU A 333 11.05 19.13 -8.95
N ALA A 334 11.94 19.04 -7.96
CA ALA A 334 13.03 19.98 -7.77
C ALA A 334 14.03 19.96 -8.94
N VAL A 335 14.30 18.81 -9.55
CA VAL A 335 15.12 18.72 -10.77
C VAL A 335 14.47 19.45 -11.95
N LEU A 336 13.15 19.32 -12.11
CA LEU A 336 12.42 19.93 -13.23
C LEU A 336 12.22 21.44 -13.06
N ASN A 337 12.11 21.90 -11.81
CA ASN A 337 11.80 23.29 -11.44
C ASN A 337 12.99 24.07 -10.88
N ALA A 338 14.21 23.53 -10.97
CA ALA A 338 15.42 24.20 -10.49
C ALA A 338 15.52 25.64 -11.03
N PRO A 339 15.69 26.65 -10.16
CA PRO A 339 15.81 28.03 -10.59
C PRO A 339 17.15 28.27 -11.31
N GLU A 340 17.19 29.30 -12.16
CA GLU A 340 18.46 29.83 -12.64
C GLU A 340 19.16 30.54 -11.48
N SER A 341 20.41 30.16 -11.22
CA SER A 341 21.27 30.80 -10.22
C SER A 341 22.71 30.85 -10.73
N GLU A 342 23.58 31.58 -10.02
CA GLU A 342 25.02 31.59 -10.30
C GLU A 342 25.81 30.78 -9.24
N ASN A 343 25.13 29.93 -8.46
CA ASN A 343 25.76 29.16 -7.40
C ASN A 343 26.44 27.90 -7.96
N PHE A 344 27.64 27.60 -7.47
CA PHE A 344 28.42 26.41 -7.85
C PHE A 344 28.79 25.53 -6.64
N TYR A 345 28.51 25.99 -5.43
CA TYR A 345 28.87 25.30 -4.20
C TYR A 345 27.74 25.40 -3.19
N PHE A 346 27.56 24.38 -2.37
CA PHE A 346 26.66 24.39 -1.23
C PHE A 346 27.31 23.65 -0.05
N LEU A 347 26.86 23.95 1.16
CA LEU A 347 27.14 23.17 2.37
C LEU A 347 25.94 23.23 3.29
N ALA A 348 25.65 22.15 4.01
CA ALA A 348 24.72 22.15 5.13
C ALA A 348 25.48 22.51 6.42
N ASP A 349 24.95 23.42 7.23
CA ASP A 349 25.48 23.73 8.56
C ASP A 349 25.07 22.69 9.61
N LYS A 350 25.44 22.92 10.88
CA LYS A 350 25.16 21.98 11.99
C LYS A 350 23.66 21.87 12.30
N GLU A 351 22.90 22.89 11.92
CA GLU A 351 21.45 22.98 12.04
C GLU A 351 20.73 22.39 10.81
N GLY A 352 21.47 22.00 9.77
CA GLY A 352 20.95 21.43 8.54
C GLY A 352 20.53 22.44 7.48
N VAL A 353 20.86 23.73 7.66
CA VAL A 353 20.53 24.80 6.70
C VAL A 353 21.59 24.85 5.60
N ASN A 354 21.11 24.92 4.35
CA ASN A 354 21.99 24.97 3.18
C ASN A 354 22.47 26.39 2.88
N HIS A 355 23.77 26.54 2.67
CA HIS A 355 24.42 27.79 2.30
C HIS A 355 25.09 27.70 0.93
N PHE A 356 24.63 28.51 -0.02
CA PHE A 356 25.04 28.46 -1.43
C PHE A 356 26.09 29.53 -1.78
N SER A 357 27.06 29.22 -2.64
CA SER A 357 28.14 30.15 -3.01
C SER A 357 28.41 30.12 -4.51
N LYS A 358 28.78 31.27 -5.06
CA LYS A 358 29.18 31.41 -6.47
C LYS A 358 30.62 30.99 -6.68
N THR A 359 31.50 31.35 -5.76
CA THR A 359 32.94 31.08 -5.86
C THR A 359 33.44 30.10 -4.79
N TYR A 360 34.58 29.48 -5.05
CA TYR A 360 35.21 28.59 -4.08
C TYR A 360 35.69 29.34 -2.82
N ASP A 361 36.19 30.56 -2.97
CA ASP A 361 36.62 31.39 -1.84
C ASP A 361 35.44 31.75 -0.91
N GLU A 362 34.27 32.08 -1.49
CA GLU A 362 33.04 32.27 -0.71
C GLU A 362 32.62 30.99 0.03
N HIS A 363 32.73 29.84 -0.63
CA HIS A 363 32.42 28.56 -0.02
C HIS A 363 33.34 28.24 1.17
N LEU A 364 34.66 28.46 1.02
CA LEU A 364 35.63 28.30 2.10
C LEU A 364 35.36 29.25 3.27
N ALA A 365 34.98 30.50 2.99
CA ALA A 365 34.61 31.46 4.03
C ALA A 365 33.38 31.00 4.82
N LYS A 366 32.38 30.40 4.14
CA LYS A 366 31.19 29.86 4.80
C LYS A 366 31.48 28.60 5.61
N ILE A 367 32.39 27.73 5.16
CA ILE A 367 32.87 26.59 5.97
C ILE A 367 33.45 27.11 7.30
N GLU A 368 34.29 28.14 7.25
CA GLU A 368 34.87 28.74 8.47
C GLU A 368 33.79 29.38 9.36
N GLN A 369 32.77 29.99 8.77
CA GLN A 369 31.71 30.66 9.52
C GLN A 369 30.71 29.71 10.20
N TYR A 370 30.32 28.62 9.52
CA TYR A 370 29.18 27.80 9.94
C TYR A 370 29.57 26.41 10.46
N LEU A 371 30.74 25.87 10.07
CA LEU A 371 31.15 24.51 10.44
C LEU A 371 32.27 24.47 11.49
N ARG A 372 33.15 25.48 11.51
CA ARG A 372 34.20 25.63 12.53
C ARG A 372 33.69 26.48 13.68
#